data_AF-A0A957XDN6-F1
#
_entry.id   AF-A0A957XDN6-F1
#
_cell.length_a   1.000
_cell.length_b   1.000
_cell.length_c   1.000
_cell.angle_alpha   90.00
_cell.angle_beta   90.00
_cell.angle_gamma   90.00
#
_symmetry.space_group_name_H-M   'P 1'
#
loop_
_entity.id
_entity.type
_entity.pdbx_description
1 polymer ?
#
loop_
_entity_poly.entity_id
_entity_poly.type
_entity_poly.pdbx_seq_one_letter_code
_entity_poly.pdbx_strand_id
1 'polypeptide(L)' 'MSQKCLHCGANIQPNESCRDRFDLCLALEFENPIAFGAVHHLTVACYMLQHNAYARDVWLEATKIGR' A
#
# COMPACT_ATOMS: atom_id res chain seq x y z
N MET A 1 -4.74 -16.61 -15.70
CA MET A 1 -4.20 -17.20 -14.45
C MET A 1 -3.73 -16.06 -13.57
N SER A 2 -4.07 -16.07 -12.28
CA SER A 2 -3.59 -15.05 -11.34
C SER A 2 -2.16 -15.36 -10.89
N GLN A 3 -1.39 -14.33 -10.60
CA GLN A 3 0.00 -14.41 -10.16
C GLN A 3 0.14 -13.88 -8.73
N LYS A 4 1.00 -14.49 -7.91
CA LYS A 4 1.24 -14.01 -6.55
C LYS A 4 2.32 -12.92 -6.54
N CYS A 5 2.08 -11.84 -5.81
CA CYS A 5 3.10 -10.86 -5.49
C CYS A 5 4.22 -11.51 -4.66
N LEU A 6 5.47 -11.33 -5.05
CA LEU A 6 6.62 -11.85 -4.29
C LEU A 6 6.87 -11.08 -2.98
N HIS A 7 6.36 -9.85 -2.88
CA HIS A 7 6.55 -8.99 -1.70
C HIS A 7 5.48 -9.22 -0.64
N CYS A 8 4.20 -9.13 -1.02
CA CYS A 8 3.08 -9.19 -0.07
C CYS A 8 2.24 -10.47 -0.16
N GLY A 9 2.53 -11.37 -1.11
CA GLY A 9 1.79 -12.63 -1.30
C GLY A 9 0.38 -12.48 -1.90
N ALA A 10 -0.07 -11.26 -2.19
CA ALA A 10 -1.39 -11.00 -2.77
C ALA A 10 -1.56 -11.67 -4.12
N ASN A 11 -2.79 -12.14 -4.40
CA ASN A 11 -3.14 -12.71 -5.69
C ASN A 11 -3.54 -11.59 -6.67
N ILE A 12 -2.82 -11.47 -7.78
CA ILE A 12 -2.97 -10.38 -8.76
C ILE A 12 -3.47 -10.92 -10.09
N GLN A 13 -4.33 -10.16 -10.77
CA GLN A 13 -4.78 -10.52 -12.11
C GLN A 13 -3.61 -10.47 -13.12
N PRO A 14 -3.70 -11.21 -14.24
CA PRO A 14 -2.77 -11.01 -15.34
C PRO A 14 -2.85 -9.55 -15.82
N ASN A 15 -1.69 -8.89 -15.95
CA ASN A 15 -1.53 -7.46 -16.33
C ASN A 15 -1.91 -6.43 -15.27
N GLU A 16 -2.02 -6.83 -14.00
CA GLU A 16 -2.19 -5.92 -12.87
C GLU A 16 -0.97 -6.06 -11.94
N SER A 17 -0.67 -5.00 -11.19
CA SER A 17 0.34 -4.96 -10.15
C SER A 17 -0.25 -4.54 -8.81
N CYS A 18 0.46 -4.80 -7.71
CA CYS A 18 0.09 -4.23 -6.41
C CYS A 18 0.13 -2.70 -6.42
N ARG A 19 0.94 -2.10 -7.30
CA ARG A 19 1.01 -0.65 -7.46
C ARG A 19 -0.28 -0.09 -8.03
N ASP A 20 -0.86 -0.75 -9.04
CA ASP A 20 -2.13 -0.30 -9.66
C ASP A 20 -3.26 -0.29 -8.62
N ARG A 21 -3.35 -1.34 -7.78
CA ARG A 21 -4.33 -1.40 -6.69
C ARG A 21 -4.11 -0.31 -5.64
N PHE A 22 -2.85 -0.06 -5.29
CA PHE A 22 -2.50 0.99 -4.35
C PHE A 22 -2.88 2.37 -4.88
N ASP A 23 -2.57 2.66 -6.14
CA ASP A 23 -2.93 3.93 -6.78
C ASP A 23 -4.44 4.13 -6.87
N LEU A 24 -5.20 3.05 -7.13
CA LEU A 24 -6.68 3.09 -7.08
C LEU A 24 -7.20 3.40 -5.68
N CYS A 25 -6.63 2.80 -4.62
CA CYS A 25 -7.01 3.13 -3.25
C CYS A 25 -6.72 4.59 -2.93
N LEU A 26 -5.55 5.12 -3.31
CA LEU A 26 -5.22 6.53 -3.11
C LEU A 26 -6.19 7.44 -3.87
N ALA A 27 -6.52 7.12 -5.12
CA ALA A 27 -7.50 7.88 -5.88
C ALA A 27 -8.86 7.93 -5.18
N LEU A 28 -9.37 6.79 -4.68
CA LEU A 28 -10.61 6.73 -3.91
C LEU A 28 -10.56 7.56 -2.62
N GLU A 29 -9.42 7.54 -1.92
CA GLU A 29 -9.19 8.36 -0.73
C GLU A 29 -9.21 9.87 -1.05
N PHE A 30 -8.60 10.28 -2.16
CA PHE A 30 -8.59 11.66 -2.62
C PHE A 30 -9.96 12.13 -3.12
N GLU A 31 -10.70 11.27 -3.82
CA GLU A 31 -12.04 11.59 -4.33
C GLU A 31 -13.08 11.67 -3.21
N ASN A 32 -12.96 10.84 -2.17
CA ASN A 32 -13.92 10.75 -1.08
C ASN A 32 -13.23 10.86 0.31
N PRO A 33 -12.61 12.00 0.63
CA PRO A 33 -11.77 12.15 1.81
C PRO A 33 -12.53 12.01 3.14
N ILE A 34 -13.82 12.36 3.18
CA ILE A 34 -14.66 12.17 4.36
C ILE A 34 -14.86 10.68 4.66
N ALA A 35 -14.97 9.84 3.62
CA ALA A 35 -15.23 8.41 3.77
C ALA A 35 -13.94 7.60 4.01
N PHE A 36 -12.84 7.96 3.33
CA PHE A 36 -11.63 7.11 3.30
C PHE A 36 -10.35 7.82 3.73
N GLY A 37 -10.33 9.16 3.85
CA GLY A 37 -9.10 9.90 4.18
C GLY A 37 -8.50 9.52 5.54
N ALA A 38 -9.34 9.08 6.50
CA ALA A 38 -8.89 8.63 7.81
C ALA A 38 -7.92 7.43 7.76
N VAL A 39 -8.02 6.57 6.73
CA VAL A 39 -7.15 5.39 6.59
C VAL A 39 -5.90 5.62 5.75
N HIS A 40 -5.71 6.83 5.20
CA HIS A 40 -4.61 7.14 4.28
C HIS A 40 -3.23 6.72 4.81
N HIS A 41 -2.94 7.09 6.06
CA HIS A 41 -1.66 6.77 6.71
C HIS A 41 -1.44 5.25 6.84
N LEU A 42 -2.51 4.47 7.06
CA LEU A 42 -2.44 3.00 7.09
C LEU A 42 -2.24 2.43 5.69
N THR A 43 -3.00 2.90 4.70
CA THR A 43 -2.89 2.48 3.30
C THR A 43 -1.47 2.66 2.78
N VAL A 44 -0.90 3.85 2.98
CA VAL A 44 0.48 4.19 2.57
C VAL A 44 1.49 3.35 3.34
N ALA A 45 1.44 3.33 4.68
CA ALA A 45 2.43 2.62 5.48
C ALA A 45 2.44 1.10 5.18
N CYS A 46 1.27 0.48 5.08
CA CYS A 46 1.13 -0.94 4.76
C CYS A 46 1.75 -1.27 3.40
N TYR A 47 1.40 -0.52 2.35
CA TYR A 47 1.95 -0.75 1.02
C TYR A 47 3.48 -0.61 1.01
N MET A 48 3.99 0.49 1.59
CA MET A 48 5.41 0.82 1.55
C MET A 48 6.27 -0.16 2.35
N LEU A 49 5.77 -0.63 3.51
CA LEU A 49 6.43 -1.65 4.32
C LEU A 49 6.41 -3.02 3.63
N GLN A 50 5.26 -3.45 3.12
CA GLN A 50 5.12 -4.77 2.49
C GLN A 50 5.93 -4.90 1.20
N HIS A 51 6.15 -3.80 0.47
CA HIS A 51 6.84 -3.80 -0.82
C HIS A 51 8.28 -3.27 -0.76
N ASN A 52 8.85 -3.07 0.43
CA ASN A 52 10.19 -2.51 0.62
C ASN A 52 10.41 -1.19 -0.14
N ALA A 53 9.39 -0.32 -0.18
CA ALA A 53 9.41 0.91 -0.97
C ALA A 53 9.84 2.14 -0.18
N TYR A 54 9.99 2.05 1.14
CA TYR A 54 10.59 3.11 1.95
C TYR A 54 12.12 3.14 1.79
N ALA A 55 12.67 4.36 1.83
CA ALA A 55 14.08 4.54 2.16
C ALA A 55 14.36 4.00 3.58
N ARG A 56 15.60 3.56 3.84
CA ARG A 56 15.97 2.86 5.09
C ARG A 56 15.57 3.62 6.35
N ASP A 57 15.87 4.91 6.39
CA ASP A 57 15.56 5.80 7.51
C ASP A 57 14.04 5.92 7.72
N VAL A 58 13.27 6.13 6.66
CA VAL A 58 11.81 6.21 6.73
C VAL A 58 11.19 4.88 7.17
N TRP A 59 11.75 3.74 6.72
CA TRP A 59 11.31 2.41 7.14
C TRP A 59 11.47 2.20 8.65
N LEU A 60 12.60 2.63 9.23
CA LEU A 60 12.85 2.53 10.67
C LEU A 60 11.84 3.34 11.49
N GLU A 61 11.40 4.50 10.99
CA GLU A 61 10.37 5.30 11.66
C GLU A 61 8.97 4.71 11.48
N ALA A 62 8.61 4.27 10.27
CA ALA A 62 7.29 3.70 9.98
C ALA A 62 6.99 2.44 10.81
N THR A 63 8.00 1.61 11.10
CA THR A 63 7.84 0.41 11.95
C THR A 63 7.68 0.70 13.44
N LYS A 64 7.82 1.96 13.88
CA LYS A 64 7.51 2.39 15.26
C LYS A 64 6.05 2.80 15.43
N ILE A 65 5.34 3.14 14.36
CA ILE A 65 3.97 3.68 14.39
C ILE A 65 2.94 2.63 14.89
N GLY A 66 3.28 1.34 14.88
CA GLY A 66 2.43 0.25 15.37
C GLY A 66 2.92 -0.44 16.66
N ARG A 67 3.88 0.16 17.38
CA ARG A 67 4.43 -0.37 18.65
C ARG A 67 4.05 0.48 19.85
#